data_AF-A0A211ZGC5-F1
#
_entry.id   AF-A0A211ZGC5-F1
#
_cell.length_a   1.000
_cell.length_b   1.000
_cell.length_c   1.000
_cell.angle_alpha   90.00
_cell.angle_beta   90.00
_cell.angle_gamma   90.00
#
_symmetry.space_group_name_H-M   'P 1'
#
loop_
_entity.id
_entity.type
_entity.pdbx_description
1 polymer ?
#
loop_
_entity_poly.entity_id
_entity_poly.type
_entity_poly.pdbx_seq_one_letter_code
_entity_poly.pdbx_strand_id
1 'polypeptide(L)'
;MSATLALAASGLALLAAGAAQAAATPQETFAKAGFTLCDARLMQKSQGDDSVEQTIESAALQLAKGDVDYVRKSIARGRRLNNGDLSLCPAEEFYGADDIALFAKYWDIPTSEAKRKMSENLVDGYADSIREAIATASDKPAAAGPNETAYAEAGYTMCDARLMQQAFGDRFIKERISTAGEKLRRGDGDIVEGWVRQAREENAGNPTLCPAEESFSEDEIARYAKAKSLTDAAARETIAQDLVDGKAAAVRAAIARAG
;
A
#
# COMPACT_ATOMS: atom_id res chain seq x y z
N MET A 1 -38.63 -60.43 61.99
CA MET A 1 -38.79 -61.06 60.66
C MET A 1 -38.34 -60.04 59.62
N SER A 2 -37.50 -60.50 58.70
CA SER A 2 -36.97 -59.86 57.49
C SER A 2 -38.03 -59.00 56.74
N ALA A 3 -37.70 -58.00 55.91
CA ALA A 3 -36.65 -58.02 54.90
C ALA A 3 -36.21 -56.62 54.45
N THR A 4 -34.94 -56.60 54.04
CA THR A 4 -34.18 -55.62 53.27
C THR A 4 -34.82 -55.28 51.92
N LEU A 5 -34.74 -54.01 51.50
CA LEU A 5 -34.61 -53.64 50.08
C LEU A 5 -33.84 -52.31 49.97
N ALA A 6 -32.74 -52.39 49.24
CA ALA A 6 -31.81 -51.32 48.93
C ALA A 6 -32.04 -50.80 47.49
N LEU A 7 -31.26 -49.77 47.13
CA LEU A 7 -31.11 -49.11 45.82
C LEU A 7 -32.18 -48.05 45.46
N ALA A 8 -31.86 -46.88 44.92
CA ALA A 8 -30.59 -46.35 44.43
C ALA A 8 -30.54 -44.83 44.63
N ALA A 9 -29.39 -44.35 45.10
CA ALA A 9 -28.97 -42.97 44.90
C ALA A 9 -28.66 -42.77 43.41
N SER A 10 -29.14 -41.68 42.82
CA SER A 10 -28.60 -41.13 41.59
C SER A 10 -28.73 -39.62 41.68
N GLY A 11 -27.63 -39.01 42.10
CA GLY A 11 -27.48 -37.57 42.18
C GLY A 11 -27.49 -36.97 40.78
N LEU A 12 -28.36 -35.98 40.58
CA LEU A 12 -28.16 -34.94 39.57
C LEU A 12 -27.33 -33.83 40.23
N ALA A 13 -26.01 -34.00 40.24
CA ALA A 13 -25.12 -32.87 40.39
C ALA A 13 -25.13 -32.11 39.06
N LEU A 14 -25.84 -30.98 39.02
CA LEU A 14 -25.66 -29.97 37.98
C LEU A 14 -24.22 -29.44 38.09
N LEU A 15 -23.31 -30.02 37.32
CA LEU A 15 -22.02 -29.40 37.01
C LEU A 15 -22.31 -28.25 36.06
N ALA A 16 -22.54 -27.05 36.61
CA ALA A 16 -22.33 -25.82 35.87
C ALA A 16 -20.82 -25.73 35.60
N ALA A 17 -20.37 -26.35 34.51
CA ALA A 17 -19.09 -26.08 33.91
C ALA A 17 -19.15 -24.64 33.39
N GLY A 18 -18.86 -23.69 34.29
CA GLY A 18 -18.56 -22.33 33.91
C GLY A 18 -17.35 -22.39 33.00
N ALA A 19 -17.58 -22.17 31.70
CA ALA A 19 -16.52 -21.77 30.81
C ALA A 19 -15.99 -20.44 31.34
N ALA A 20 -14.95 -20.49 32.18
CA ALA A 20 -14.12 -19.35 32.41
C ALA A 20 -13.56 -18.98 31.03
N GLN A 21 -14.15 -17.99 30.38
CA GLN A 21 -13.52 -17.34 29.24
C GLN A 21 -12.13 -16.92 29.75
N ALA A 22 -11.07 -17.54 29.23
CA ALA A 22 -9.72 -17.11 29.52
C ALA A 22 -9.66 -15.61 29.18
N ALA A 23 -9.36 -14.77 30.16
CA ALA A 23 -9.18 -13.36 29.92
C ALA A 23 -8.09 -13.20 28.85
N ALA A 24 -8.34 -12.36 27.85
CA ALA A 24 -7.36 -12.11 26.81
C ALA A 24 -6.05 -11.63 27.45
N THR A 25 -4.92 -12.16 26.98
CA THR A 25 -3.62 -11.69 27.45
C THR A 25 -3.41 -10.21 27.09
N PRO A 26 -2.49 -9.50 27.75
CA PRO A 26 -2.13 -8.14 27.36
C PRO A 26 -1.73 -8.03 25.88
N GLN A 27 -0.95 -8.99 25.39
CA GLN A 27 -0.52 -9.09 23.99
C GLN A 27 -1.73 -9.27 23.07
N GLU A 28 -2.66 -10.17 23.40
CA GLU A 28 -3.89 -10.37 22.62
C GLU A 28 -4.78 -9.13 22.62
N THR A 29 -4.88 -8.43 23.75
CA THR A 29 -5.67 -7.19 23.86
C THR A 29 -5.08 -6.09 23.00
N PHE A 30 -3.76 -5.92 23.05
CA PHE A 30 -3.03 -4.93 22.25
C PHE A 30 -3.13 -5.23 20.75
N ALA A 31 -2.93 -6.50 20.35
CA ALA A 31 -3.05 -6.93 18.97
C ALA A 31 -4.49 -6.84 18.44
N LYS A 32 -5.50 -7.22 19.24
CA LYS A 32 -6.93 -7.08 18.86
C LYS A 32 -7.34 -5.62 18.67
N ALA A 33 -6.69 -4.68 19.36
CA ALA A 33 -6.88 -3.26 19.14
C ALA A 33 -6.19 -2.74 17.87
N GLY A 34 -5.51 -3.61 17.11
CA GLY A 34 -4.88 -3.31 15.83
C GLY A 34 -3.44 -2.82 15.94
N PHE A 35 -2.87 -2.77 17.14
CA PHE A 35 -1.49 -2.33 17.34
C PHE A 35 -0.48 -3.47 17.13
N THR A 36 0.70 -3.09 16.66
CA THR A 36 1.80 -4.00 16.35
C THR A 36 2.88 -3.97 17.43
N LEU A 37 3.77 -4.97 17.47
CA LEU A 37 4.92 -4.93 18.37
C LEU A 37 5.87 -3.72 18.06
N CYS A 38 5.84 -3.17 16.84
CA CYS A 38 6.52 -1.91 16.51
C CYS A 38 5.90 -0.73 17.27
N ASP A 39 4.57 -0.67 17.34
CA ASP A 39 3.86 0.34 18.12
C ASP A 39 4.23 0.25 19.61
N ALA A 40 4.38 -0.96 20.14
CA ALA A 40 4.83 -1.16 21.51
C ALA A 40 6.26 -0.64 21.74
N ARG A 41 7.20 -0.88 20.81
CA ARG A 41 8.57 -0.33 20.89
C ARG A 41 8.61 1.19 20.79
N LEU A 42 7.79 1.77 19.92
CA LEU A 42 7.63 3.22 19.82
C LEU A 42 7.07 3.78 21.12
N MET A 43 6.05 3.14 21.68
CA MET A 43 5.46 3.52 22.96
C MET A 43 6.47 3.40 24.10
N GLN A 44 7.29 2.35 24.14
CA GLN A 44 8.38 2.15 25.09
C GLN A 44 9.37 3.31 25.02
N LYS A 45 9.80 3.69 23.80
CA LYS A 45 10.70 4.84 23.58
C LYS A 45 10.10 6.16 24.05
N SER A 46 8.78 6.31 23.98
CA SER A 46 8.08 7.47 24.57
C SER A 46 8.09 7.42 26.09
N GLN A 47 7.73 6.28 26.68
CA GLN A 47 7.50 6.17 28.12
C GLN A 47 8.79 6.05 28.92
N GLY A 48 9.88 5.60 28.29
CA GLY A 48 11.13 5.29 28.97
C GLY A 48 11.04 4.00 29.77
N ASP A 49 10.16 3.09 29.35
CA ASP A 49 9.94 1.80 30.03
C ASP A 49 11.12 0.85 29.83
N ASP A 50 11.37 0.02 30.85
CA ASP A 50 12.53 -0.88 30.88
C ASP A 50 12.38 -2.07 29.90
N SER A 51 11.14 -2.43 29.54
CA SER A 51 10.86 -3.50 28.58
C SER A 51 9.61 -3.26 27.73
N VAL A 52 9.55 -3.92 26.57
CA VAL A 52 8.39 -3.86 25.67
C VAL A 52 7.19 -4.58 26.29
N GLU A 53 7.43 -5.65 27.05
CA GLU A 53 6.40 -6.39 27.77
C GLU A 53 5.66 -5.49 28.78
N GLN A 54 6.40 -4.70 29.55
CA GLN A 54 5.83 -3.73 30.49
C GLN A 54 4.99 -2.69 29.76
N THR A 55 5.48 -2.18 28.62
CA THR A 55 4.72 -1.25 27.79
C THR A 55 3.43 -1.85 27.28
N ILE A 56 3.44 -3.12 26.82
CA ILE A 56 2.24 -3.83 26.35
C ILE A 56 1.24 -4.04 27.49
N GLU A 57 1.71 -4.42 28.69
CA GLU A 57 0.85 -4.56 29.87
C GLU A 57 0.17 -3.24 30.23
N SER A 58 0.95 -2.15 30.28
CA SER A 58 0.45 -0.80 30.51
C SER A 58 -0.57 -0.39 29.44
N ALA A 59 -0.27 -0.64 28.16
CA ALA A 59 -1.18 -0.33 27.07
C ALA A 59 -2.48 -1.14 27.16
N ALA A 60 -2.40 -2.44 27.42
CA ALA A 60 -3.57 -3.31 27.57
C ALA A 60 -4.49 -2.86 28.71
N LEU A 61 -3.92 -2.39 29.84
CA LEU A 61 -4.70 -1.81 30.94
C LEU A 61 -5.47 -0.55 30.52
N GLN A 62 -4.90 0.28 29.65
CA GLN A 62 -5.57 1.48 29.12
C GLN A 62 -6.65 1.10 28.10
N LEU A 63 -6.37 0.14 27.23
CA LEU A 63 -7.36 -0.39 26.28
C LEU A 63 -8.55 -1.04 26.98
N ALA A 64 -8.32 -1.78 28.07
CA ALA A 64 -9.39 -2.36 28.87
C ALA A 64 -10.29 -1.31 29.54
N LYS A 65 -9.77 -0.09 29.77
CA LYS A 65 -10.53 1.07 30.25
C LYS A 65 -11.20 1.86 29.12
N GLY A 66 -10.98 1.47 27.86
CA GLY A 66 -11.46 2.20 26.68
C GLY A 66 -10.59 3.38 26.26
N ASP A 67 -9.42 3.60 26.87
CA ASP A 67 -8.53 4.73 26.58
C ASP A 67 -7.57 4.41 25.42
N VAL A 68 -8.14 4.25 24.23
CA VAL A 68 -7.39 4.02 22.99
C VAL A 68 -6.54 5.25 22.62
N ASP A 69 -7.01 6.45 22.97
CA ASP A 69 -6.35 7.71 22.65
C ASP A 69 -5.04 7.89 23.42
N TYR A 70 -4.96 7.43 24.68
CA TYR A 70 -3.70 7.39 25.41
C TYR A 70 -2.64 6.56 24.68
N VAL A 71 -3.01 5.37 24.22
CA VAL A 71 -2.10 4.45 23.52
C VAL A 71 -1.63 5.11 22.21
N ARG A 72 -2.55 5.64 21.40
CA ARG A 72 -2.23 6.36 20.16
C ARG A 72 -1.32 7.56 20.38
N LYS A 73 -1.57 8.39 21.40
CA LYS A 73 -0.73 9.55 21.71
C LYS A 73 0.68 9.15 22.15
N SER A 74 0.79 8.06 22.91
CA SER A 74 2.07 7.51 23.36
C SER A 74 2.90 6.99 22.17
N ILE A 75 2.27 6.26 21.26
CA ILE A 75 2.90 5.80 20.00
C ILE A 75 3.34 7.00 19.15
N ALA A 76 2.47 8.00 18.95
CA ALA A 76 2.80 9.18 18.15
C ALA A 76 3.98 9.98 18.74
N ARG A 77 4.07 10.06 20.07
CA ARG A 77 5.25 10.63 20.75
C ARG A 77 6.49 9.77 20.51
N GLY A 78 6.33 8.45 20.58
CA GLY A 78 7.38 7.48 20.24
C GLY A 78 7.95 7.69 18.84
N ARG A 79 7.10 7.85 17.83
CA ARG A 79 7.49 8.13 16.44
C ARG A 79 8.34 9.39 16.32
N ARG A 80 7.92 10.48 16.99
CA ARG A 80 8.69 11.73 17.02
C ARG A 80 10.08 11.56 17.66
N LEU A 81 10.16 10.77 18.73
CA LEU A 81 11.43 10.47 19.41
C LEU A 81 12.29 9.46 18.64
N ASN A 82 11.69 8.66 17.77
CA ASN A 82 12.41 7.66 17.00
C ASN A 82 13.31 8.26 15.92
N ASN A 83 12.96 9.45 15.42
CA ASN A 83 13.72 10.16 14.39
C ASN A 83 14.02 9.31 13.14
N GLY A 84 13.05 8.50 12.72
CA GLY A 84 13.15 7.68 11.50
C GLY A 84 14.06 6.45 11.59
N ASP A 85 14.50 6.05 12.78
CA ASP A 85 15.32 4.84 12.95
C ASP A 85 14.53 3.57 12.61
N LEU A 86 14.83 2.99 11.45
CA LEU A 86 14.18 1.78 10.93
C LEU A 86 14.56 0.51 11.69
N SER A 87 15.68 0.52 12.43
CA SER A 87 16.11 -0.65 13.20
C SER A 87 15.17 -0.97 14.36
N LEU A 88 14.33 -0.02 14.77
CA LEU A 88 13.31 -0.24 15.80
C LEU A 88 12.20 -1.18 15.32
N CYS A 89 11.88 -1.13 14.02
CA CYS A 89 10.78 -1.88 13.43
C CYS A 89 11.22 -2.62 12.16
N PRO A 90 12.12 -3.62 12.28
CA PRO A 90 12.55 -4.41 11.14
C PRO A 90 11.40 -5.28 10.64
N ALA A 91 11.00 -5.12 9.38
CA ALA A 91 9.85 -5.81 8.79
C ALA A 91 9.85 -7.34 9.00
N GLU A 92 11.03 -7.96 9.00
CA GLU A 92 11.24 -9.41 9.13
C GLU A 92 10.84 -9.97 10.50
N GLU A 93 10.69 -9.13 11.52
CA GLU A 93 10.17 -9.55 12.83
C GLU A 93 8.63 -9.56 12.89
N PHE A 94 7.97 -8.91 11.94
CA PHE A 94 6.51 -8.76 11.91
C PHE A 94 5.85 -9.54 10.78
N TYR A 95 6.61 -9.84 9.72
CA TYR A 95 6.11 -10.45 8.49
C TYR A 95 6.99 -11.61 8.08
N GLY A 96 6.36 -12.71 7.65
CA GLY A 96 7.07 -13.86 7.13
C GLY A 96 7.73 -13.58 5.77
N ALA A 97 8.62 -14.46 5.34
CA ALA A 97 9.26 -14.35 4.03
C ALA A 97 8.25 -14.28 2.87
N ASP A 98 7.15 -15.03 2.97
CA ASP A 98 6.07 -15.04 1.98
C ASP A 98 5.31 -13.72 1.94
N ASP A 99 5.00 -13.12 3.10
CA ASP A 99 4.36 -11.81 3.20
C ASP A 99 5.23 -10.71 2.58
N ILE A 100 6.53 -10.74 2.88
CA ILE A 100 7.51 -9.80 2.31
C ILE A 100 7.60 -10.01 0.80
N ALA A 101 7.57 -11.25 0.31
CA ALA A 101 7.56 -11.54 -1.12
C ALA A 101 6.27 -11.06 -1.80
N LEU A 102 5.11 -11.21 -1.15
CA LEU A 102 3.84 -10.68 -1.64
C LEU A 102 3.83 -9.16 -1.68
N PHE A 103 4.34 -8.49 -0.64
CA PHE A 103 4.51 -7.04 -0.63
C PHE A 103 5.49 -6.57 -1.72
N ALA A 104 6.63 -7.24 -1.85
CA ALA A 104 7.61 -6.98 -2.91
C ALA A 104 6.98 -7.10 -4.30
N LYS A 105 6.21 -8.17 -4.52
CA LYS A 105 5.44 -8.41 -5.74
C LYS A 105 4.36 -7.35 -5.96
N TYR A 106 3.66 -6.94 -4.91
CA TYR A 106 2.65 -5.88 -5.00
C TYR A 106 3.27 -4.58 -5.52
N TRP A 107 4.44 -4.21 -5.04
CA TRP A 107 5.12 -2.97 -5.40
C TRP A 107 6.10 -3.12 -6.57
N ASP A 108 6.25 -4.32 -7.12
CA ASP A 108 7.25 -4.67 -8.14
C ASP A 108 8.67 -4.15 -7.79
N ILE A 109 9.10 -4.43 -6.56
CA ILE A 109 10.42 -4.06 -6.03
C ILE A 109 11.18 -5.30 -5.56
N PRO A 110 12.53 -5.26 -5.50
CA PRO A 110 13.31 -6.35 -4.92
C PRO A 110 12.94 -6.60 -3.45
N THR A 111 13.03 -7.85 -2.99
CA THR A 111 12.71 -8.23 -1.60
C THR A 111 13.52 -7.43 -0.56
N SER A 112 14.76 -7.07 -0.86
CA SER A 112 15.58 -6.22 0.02
C SER A 112 15.01 -4.80 0.18
N GLU A 113 14.47 -4.23 -0.89
CA GLU A 113 13.82 -2.92 -0.86
C GLU A 113 12.44 -2.99 -0.21
N ALA A 114 11.70 -4.07 -0.44
CA ALA A 114 10.43 -4.34 0.24
C ALA A 114 10.59 -4.33 1.76
N LYS A 115 11.63 -5.00 2.29
CA LYS A 115 11.94 -4.98 3.73
C LYS A 115 12.12 -3.56 4.25
N ARG A 116 12.94 -2.74 3.57
CA ARG A 116 13.16 -1.33 3.95
C ARG A 116 11.85 -0.55 3.96
N LYS A 117 11.06 -0.63 2.87
CA LYS A 117 9.79 0.10 2.73
C LYS A 117 8.73 -0.35 3.73
N MET A 118 8.69 -1.64 4.05
CA MET A 118 7.82 -2.16 5.12
C MET A 118 8.25 -1.63 6.49
N SER A 119 9.56 -1.59 6.80
CA SER A 119 10.05 -0.99 8.05
C SER A 119 9.71 0.49 8.15
N GLU A 120 9.85 1.25 7.06
CA GLU A 120 9.42 2.66 6.98
C GLU A 120 7.92 2.80 7.27
N ASN A 121 7.09 2.02 6.59
CA ASN A 121 5.64 2.01 6.82
C ASN A 121 5.28 1.64 8.28
N LEU A 122 5.99 0.72 8.92
CA LEU A 122 5.79 0.40 10.33
C LEU A 122 6.15 1.58 11.24
N VAL A 123 7.31 2.23 11.00
CA VAL A 123 7.78 3.42 11.74
C VAL A 123 6.91 4.65 11.52
N ASP A 124 6.16 4.73 10.43
CA ASP A 124 5.25 5.83 10.12
C ASP A 124 3.78 5.54 10.47
N GLY A 125 3.41 4.28 10.62
CA GLY A 125 2.10 3.86 11.14
C GLY A 125 1.15 3.40 10.06
N TYR A 126 1.70 3.06 8.90
CA TYR A 126 1.01 2.55 7.73
C TYR A 126 1.03 1.01 7.69
N ALA A 127 0.91 0.34 8.84
CA ALA A 127 0.83 -1.12 8.92
C ALA A 127 -0.38 -1.67 8.14
N ASP A 128 -1.49 -0.92 8.08
CA ASP A 128 -2.65 -1.26 7.26
C ASP A 128 -2.33 -1.28 5.75
N SER A 129 -1.53 -0.32 5.28
CA SER A 129 -1.09 -0.30 3.88
C SER A 129 -0.24 -1.52 3.51
N ILE A 130 0.55 -2.04 4.46
CA ILE A 130 1.29 -3.30 4.27
C ILE A 130 0.32 -4.47 4.15
N ARG A 131 -0.67 -4.58 5.06
CA ARG A 131 -1.67 -5.66 5.03
C ARG A 131 -2.49 -5.66 3.74
N GLU A 132 -2.93 -4.48 3.31
CA GLU A 132 -3.69 -4.31 2.07
C GLU A 132 -2.88 -4.71 0.83
N ALA A 133 -1.60 -4.31 0.78
CA ALA A 133 -0.69 -4.70 -0.30
C ALA A 133 -0.49 -6.22 -0.36
N ILE A 134 -0.27 -6.87 0.78
CA ILE A 134 -0.12 -8.34 0.88
C ILE A 134 -1.41 -9.04 0.42
N ALA A 135 -2.57 -8.62 0.96
CA ALA A 135 -3.87 -9.22 0.62
C ALA A 135 -4.17 -9.09 -0.88
N THR A 136 -3.97 -7.89 -1.44
CA THR A 136 -4.17 -7.67 -2.88
C THR A 136 -3.20 -8.50 -3.72
N ALA A 137 -1.94 -8.64 -3.26
CA ALA A 137 -0.98 -9.47 -3.95
C ALA A 137 -1.33 -10.96 -3.96
N SER A 138 -1.95 -11.42 -2.88
CA SER A 138 -2.41 -12.80 -2.66
C SER A 138 -3.66 -13.13 -3.48
N ASP A 139 -4.69 -12.26 -3.45
CA ASP A 139 -6.02 -12.59 -3.96
C ASP A 139 -6.19 -12.35 -5.47
N LYS A 140 -5.40 -11.43 -6.03
CA LYS A 140 -5.49 -11.05 -7.44
C LYS A 140 -4.18 -11.39 -8.15
N PRO A 141 -3.97 -12.64 -8.59
CA PRO A 141 -2.81 -12.92 -9.44
C PRO A 141 -2.92 -12.05 -10.70
N ALA A 142 -1.82 -11.39 -11.06
CA ALA A 142 -1.76 -10.63 -12.30
C ALA A 142 -2.08 -11.57 -13.49
N ALA A 143 -3.04 -11.18 -14.33
CA ALA A 143 -3.35 -11.88 -15.57
C ALA A 143 -2.07 -12.09 -16.39
N ALA A 144 -1.90 -13.23 -17.07
CA ALA A 144 -0.67 -13.51 -17.81
C ALA A 144 -0.39 -12.46 -18.90
N GLY A 145 0.89 -12.12 -19.10
CA GLY A 145 1.34 -11.19 -20.13
C GLY A 145 2.41 -10.20 -19.65
N PRO A 146 3.06 -9.46 -20.57
CA PRO A 146 4.05 -8.44 -20.21
C PRO A 146 3.39 -7.24 -19.52
N ASN A 147 4.06 -6.67 -18.51
CA ASN A 147 3.57 -5.48 -17.81
C ASN A 147 3.49 -4.27 -18.75
N GLU A 148 4.48 -4.12 -19.63
CA GLU A 148 4.56 -3.04 -20.61
C GLU A 148 3.38 -3.07 -21.59
N THR A 149 2.91 -4.27 -21.95
CA THR A 149 1.73 -4.44 -22.80
C THR A 149 0.48 -3.95 -22.08
N ALA A 150 0.25 -4.37 -20.83
CA ALA A 150 -0.90 -3.93 -20.06
C ALA A 150 -0.91 -2.41 -19.82
N TYR A 151 0.27 -1.82 -19.58
CA TYR A 151 0.43 -0.37 -19.45
C TYR A 151 0.01 0.39 -20.73
N ALA A 152 0.49 -0.08 -21.89
CA ALA A 152 0.17 0.51 -23.18
C ALA A 152 -1.31 0.30 -23.57
N GLU A 153 -1.86 -0.89 -23.33
CA GLU A 153 -3.26 -1.22 -23.61
C GLU A 153 -4.24 -0.41 -22.74
N ALA A 154 -3.85 -0.07 -21.51
CA ALA A 154 -4.59 0.86 -20.66
C ALA A 154 -4.55 2.32 -21.15
N GLY A 155 -3.79 2.60 -22.22
CA GLY A 155 -3.72 3.91 -22.87
C GLY A 155 -2.70 4.87 -22.26
N TYR A 156 -1.89 4.42 -21.29
CA TYR A 156 -0.82 5.22 -20.72
C TYR A 156 0.36 5.37 -21.68
N THR A 157 1.07 6.49 -21.57
CA THR A 157 2.13 6.90 -22.48
C THR A 157 3.49 6.96 -21.78
N MET A 158 4.57 7.11 -22.56
CA MET A 158 5.91 7.36 -21.99
C MET A 158 5.95 8.65 -21.17
N CYS A 159 5.14 9.66 -21.52
CA CYS A 159 4.97 10.85 -20.71
C CYS A 159 4.41 10.52 -19.32
N ASP A 160 3.33 9.73 -19.23
CA ASP A 160 2.75 9.34 -17.94
C ASP A 160 3.79 8.59 -17.08
N ALA A 161 4.60 7.74 -17.70
CA ALA A 161 5.67 7.02 -17.00
C ALA A 161 6.79 7.95 -16.50
N ARG A 162 7.18 8.96 -17.28
CA ARG A 162 8.17 9.98 -16.88
C ARG A 162 7.69 10.86 -15.74
N LEU A 163 6.44 11.31 -15.82
CA LEU A 163 5.82 12.09 -14.75
C LEU A 163 5.81 11.28 -13.45
N MET A 164 5.38 10.03 -13.51
CA MET A 164 5.38 9.15 -12.34
C MET A 164 6.80 8.86 -11.84
N GLN A 165 7.75 8.57 -12.74
CA GLN A 165 9.14 8.35 -12.35
C GLN A 165 9.68 9.53 -11.53
N GLN A 166 9.43 10.75 -11.99
CA GLN A 166 9.85 11.97 -11.31
C GLN A 166 9.15 12.16 -9.96
N ALA A 167 7.84 11.95 -9.89
CA ALA A 167 7.03 12.09 -8.68
C ALA A 167 7.40 11.06 -7.59
N PHE A 168 7.61 9.81 -7.99
CA PHE A 168 7.89 8.71 -7.06
C PHE A 168 9.39 8.44 -6.85
N GLY A 169 10.27 9.20 -7.53
CA GLY A 169 11.72 9.11 -7.36
C GLY A 169 12.32 7.82 -7.90
N ASP A 170 11.70 7.19 -8.91
CA ASP A 170 12.20 5.93 -9.46
C ASP A 170 13.49 6.14 -10.25
N ARG A 171 14.40 5.18 -10.12
CA ARG A 171 15.69 5.26 -10.79
C ARG A 171 15.55 5.10 -12.30
N PHE A 172 14.65 4.24 -12.75
CA PHE A 172 14.43 3.99 -14.18
C PHE A 172 12.95 4.01 -14.55
N ILE A 173 12.59 4.67 -15.66
CA ILE A 173 11.22 4.70 -16.21
C ILE A 173 10.62 3.29 -16.35
N LYS A 174 11.43 2.31 -16.77
CA LYS A 174 10.98 0.92 -16.95
C LYS A 174 10.43 0.29 -15.67
N GLU A 175 10.95 0.68 -14.50
CA GLU A 175 10.47 0.19 -13.20
C GLU A 175 9.02 0.65 -13.00
N ARG A 176 8.77 1.94 -13.22
CA ARG A 176 7.42 2.49 -13.10
C ARG A 176 6.42 1.90 -14.10
N ILE A 177 6.83 1.69 -15.36
CA ILE A 177 6.00 1.01 -16.37
C ILE A 177 5.68 -0.41 -15.92
N SER A 178 6.70 -1.14 -15.45
CA SER A 178 6.52 -2.52 -14.97
C SER A 178 5.56 -2.58 -13.79
N THR A 179 5.76 -1.75 -12.76
CA THR A 179 4.89 -1.70 -11.58
C THR A 179 3.45 -1.35 -11.95
N ALA A 180 3.24 -0.30 -12.76
CA ALA A 180 1.91 0.12 -13.19
C ALA A 180 1.24 -0.95 -14.07
N GLY A 181 2.00 -1.57 -14.97
CA GLY A 181 1.54 -2.68 -15.80
C GLY A 181 1.08 -3.88 -14.98
N GLU A 182 1.81 -4.24 -13.92
CA GLU A 182 1.38 -5.32 -13.03
C GLU A 182 0.07 -5.00 -12.32
N LYS A 183 -0.09 -3.77 -11.81
CA LYS A 183 -1.37 -3.31 -11.20
C LYS A 183 -2.54 -3.44 -12.16
N LEU A 184 -2.34 -3.02 -13.42
CA LEU A 184 -3.37 -3.13 -14.45
C LEU A 184 -3.74 -4.59 -14.72
N ARG A 185 -2.76 -5.50 -14.78
CA ARG A 185 -3.01 -6.95 -14.94
C ARG A 185 -3.73 -7.56 -13.74
N ARG A 186 -3.68 -6.93 -12.57
CA ARG A 186 -4.43 -7.32 -11.36
C ARG A 186 -5.82 -6.69 -11.29
N GLY A 187 -6.16 -5.80 -12.23
CA GLY A 187 -7.42 -5.05 -12.23
C GLY A 187 -7.43 -3.85 -11.27
N ASP A 188 -6.26 -3.41 -10.80
CA ASP A 188 -6.10 -2.27 -9.88
C ASP A 188 -5.84 -0.98 -10.67
N GLY A 189 -6.66 -0.72 -11.69
CA GLY A 189 -6.48 0.41 -12.60
C GLY A 189 -6.72 1.77 -11.95
N ASP A 190 -7.56 1.82 -10.92
CA ASP A 190 -7.85 2.98 -10.09
C ASP A 190 -6.61 3.46 -9.30
N ILE A 191 -5.77 2.52 -8.84
CA ILE A 191 -4.49 2.84 -8.20
C ILE A 191 -3.56 3.54 -9.20
N VAL A 192 -3.44 2.99 -10.41
CA VAL A 192 -2.57 3.57 -11.45
C VAL A 192 -3.09 4.93 -11.91
N GLU A 193 -4.42 5.09 -12.02
CA GLU A 193 -5.03 6.38 -12.32
C GLU A 193 -4.71 7.41 -11.22
N GLY A 194 -4.78 7.00 -9.95
CA GLY A 194 -4.37 7.83 -8.81
C GLY A 194 -2.91 8.27 -8.89
N TRP A 195 -1.99 7.35 -9.23
CA TRP A 195 -0.57 7.67 -9.39
C TRP A 195 -0.31 8.66 -10.52
N VAL A 196 -0.95 8.46 -11.67
CA VAL A 196 -0.80 9.36 -12.81
C VAL A 196 -1.38 10.74 -12.50
N ARG A 197 -2.52 10.81 -11.83
CA ARG A 197 -3.11 12.09 -11.39
C ARG A 197 -2.17 12.84 -10.45
N GLN A 198 -1.68 12.18 -9.41
CA GLN A 198 -0.70 12.78 -8.48
C GLN A 198 0.55 13.27 -9.22
N ALA A 199 1.10 12.43 -10.10
CA ALA A 199 2.30 12.77 -10.85
C ALA A 199 2.11 14.00 -11.75
N ARG A 200 0.92 14.18 -12.34
CA ARG A 200 0.57 15.38 -13.11
C ARG A 200 0.45 16.61 -12.22
N GLU A 201 -0.14 16.48 -11.04
CA GLU A 201 -0.25 17.57 -10.07
C GLU A 201 1.12 18.05 -9.59
N GLU A 202 2.02 17.13 -9.25
CA GLU A 202 3.37 17.45 -8.76
C GLU A 202 4.28 18.04 -9.83
N ASN A 203 4.04 17.71 -11.11
CA ASN A 203 4.84 18.17 -12.24
C ASN A 203 4.10 19.21 -13.11
N ALA A 204 3.02 19.80 -12.60
CA ALA A 204 2.21 20.76 -13.33
C ALA A 204 3.07 21.92 -13.85
N GLY A 205 3.01 22.18 -15.15
CA GLY A 205 3.74 23.28 -15.79
C GLY A 205 5.18 22.95 -16.21
N ASN A 206 5.62 21.69 -16.17
CA ASN A 206 6.89 21.27 -16.74
C ASN A 206 6.72 20.48 -18.07
N PRO A 207 6.55 21.18 -19.22
CA PRO A 207 6.32 20.52 -20.51
C PRO A 207 7.54 19.73 -21.02
N THR A 208 8.74 19.98 -20.47
CA THR A 208 9.97 19.30 -20.90
C THR A 208 10.00 17.80 -20.55
N LEU A 209 9.14 17.37 -19.62
CA LEU A 209 9.03 15.97 -19.22
C LEU A 209 8.30 15.11 -20.27
N CYS A 210 7.53 15.72 -21.18
CA CYS A 210 6.64 15.02 -22.10
C CYS A 210 6.84 15.42 -23.57
N PRO A 211 8.00 15.07 -24.18
CA PRO A 211 8.23 15.31 -25.60
C PRO A 211 7.24 14.53 -26.49
N ALA A 212 6.70 15.21 -27.50
CA ALA A 212 5.69 14.65 -28.39
C ALA A 212 6.24 13.51 -29.25
N GLU A 213 7.47 13.64 -29.75
CA GLU A 213 8.17 12.68 -30.60
C GLU A 213 8.46 11.33 -29.93
N GLU A 214 8.53 11.29 -28.60
CA GLU A 214 8.66 10.03 -27.86
C GLU A 214 7.31 9.34 -27.62
N SER A 215 6.21 10.08 -27.76
CA SER A 215 4.86 9.61 -27.48
C SER A 215 4.04 9.34 -28.74
N PHE A 216 4.39 9.99 -29.86
CA PHE A 216 3.68 9.94 -31.13
C PHE A 216 4.66 9.95 -32.31
N SER A 217 4.34 9.18 -33.35
CA SER A 217 5.09 9.18 -34.60
C SER A 217 4.93 10.49 -35.39
N GLU A 218 5.85 10.76 -36.29
CA GLU A 218 5.81 11.90 -37.20
C GLU A 218 4.50 11.97 -38.00
N ASP A 219 4.00 10.82 -38.47
CA ASP A 219 2.72 10.72 -39.19
C ASP A 219 1.51 11.03 -38.30
N GLU A 220 1.58 10.69 -37.01
CA GLU A 220 0.56 11.05 -36.03
C GLU A 220 0.57 12.55 -35.72
N ILE A 221 1.76 13.13 -35.58
CA ILE A 221 1.95 14.58 -35.37
C ILE A 221 1.41 15.36 -36.57
N ALA A 222 1.74 14.95 -37.80
CA ALA A 222 1.23 15.58 -39.02
C ALA A 222 -0.30 15.48 -39.14
N ARG A 223 -0.89 14.33 -38.75
CA ARG A 223 -2.35 14.17 -38.69
C ARG A 223 -2.99 15.08 -37.66
N TYR A 224 -2.39 15.21 -36.47
CA TYR A 224 -2.86 16.15 -35.44
C TYR A 224 -2.77 17.60 -35.92
N ALA A 225 -1.65 17.97 -36.54
CA ALA A 225 -1.42 19.30 -37.10
C ALA A 225 -2.50 19.66 -38.13
N LYS A 226 -2.78 18.75 -39.06
CA LYS A 226 -3.87 18.89 -40.04
C LYS A 226 -5.24 19.03 -39.36
N ALA A 227 -5.54 18.18 -38.38
CA ALA A 227 -6.82 18.20 -37.66
C ALA A 227 -7.09 19.52 -36.93
N LYS A 228 -6.03 20.17 -36.45
CA LYS A 228 -6.09 21.40 -35.65
C LYS A 228 -5.73 22.66 -36.45
N SER A 229 -5.42 22.53 -37.74
CA SER A 229 -4.92 23.64 -38.58
C SER A 229 -3.66 24.32 -37.98
N LEU A 230 -2.72 23.50 -37.51
CA LEU A 230 -1.44 23.92 -36.92
C LEU A 230 -0.28 23.56 -37.86
N THR A 231 0.88 24.18 -37.63
CA THR A 231 2.16 23.66 -38.16
C THR A 231 2.62 22.46 -37.33
N ASP A 232 3.48 21.60 -37.87
CA ASP A 232 4.01 20.44 -37.13
C ASP A 232 4.74 20.87 -35.84
N ALA A 233 5.43 22.02 -35.85
CA ALA A 233 6.07 22.57 -34.67
C ALA A 233 5.04 22.97 -33.59
N ALA A 234 3.99 23.71 -33.97
CA ALA A 234 2.93 24.09 -33.04
C ALA A 234 2.11 22.87 -32.55
N ALA A 235 1.97 21.84 -33.39
CA ALA A 235 1.36 20.58 -33.01
C ALA A 235 2.18 19.85 -31.93
N ARG A 236 3.51 19.78 -32.05
CA ARG A 236 4.36 19.19 -31.00
C ARG A 236 4.22 19.89 -29.67
N GLU A 237 4.28 21.23 -29.66
CA GLU A 237 4.11 22.02 -28.44
C GLU A 237 2.73 21.80 -27.81
N THR A 238 1.68 21.82 -28.63
CA THR A 238 0.31 21.58 -28.17
C THR A 238 0.13 20.16 -27.62
N ILE A 239 0.67 19.15 -28.31
CA ILE A 239 0.63 17.75 -27.86
C ILE A 239 1.38 17.61 -26.53
N ALA A 240 2.59 18.15 -26.42
CA ALA A 240 3.38 18.07 -25.19
C ALA A 240 2.61 18.67 -24.01
N GLN A 241 1.97 19.83 -24.19
CA GLN A 241 1.14 20.43 -23.16
C GLN A 241 -0.11 19.60 -22.84
N ASP A 242 -0.82 19.12 -23.86
CA ASP A 242 -2.01 18.28 -23.68
C ASP A 242 -1.67 16.97 -22.94
N LEU A 243 -0.46 16.42 -23.14
CA LEU A 243 0.03 15.25 -22.40
C LEU A 243 0.24 15.56 -20.91
N VAL A 244 0.86 16.70 -20.57
CA VAL A 244 0.99 17.15 -19.16
C VAL A 244 -0.38 17.34 -18.51
N ASP A 245 -1.33 17.92 -19.26
CA ASP A 245 -2.71 18.13 -18.82
C ASP A 245 -3.52 16.82 -18.73
N GLY A 246 -2.94 15.68 -19.12
CA GLY A 246 -3.61 14.39 -19.09
C GLY A 246 -4.64 14.14 -20.18
N LYS A 247 -4.56 14.90 -21.28
CA LYS A 247 -5.47 14.85 -22.43
C LYS A 247 -4.97 13.89 -23.53
N ALA A 248 -4.10 12.93 -23.20
CA ALA A 248 -3.53 11.97 -24.16
C ALA A 248 -4.59 11.25 -25.01
N ALA A 249 -5.70 10.82 -24.39
CA ALA A 249 -6.82 10.18 -25.10
C ALA A 249 -7.49 11.13 -26.11
N ALA A 250 -7.62 12.42 -25.77
CA ALA A 250 -8.18 13.42 -26.67
C ALA A 250 -7.24 13.70 -27.86
N VAL A 251 -5.93 13.71 -27.64
CA VAL A 251 -4.91 13.80 -28.71
C VAL A 251 -5.03 12.62 -29.67
N ARG A 252 -5.03 11.38 -29.15
CA ARG A 252 -5.23 10.16 -29.97
C ARG A 252 -6.55 10.18 -30.75
N ALA A 253 -7.64 10.61 -30.12
CA ALA A 253 -8.94 10.73 -30.78
C ALA A 253 -8.97 11.81 -31.87
N ALA A 254 -8.20 12.89 -31.72
CA ALA A 254 -8.06 13.90 -32.77
C ALA A 254 -7.26 13.35 -33.97
N ILE A 255 -6.17 12.62 -33.71
CA ILE A 255 -5.36 11.96 -34.74
C ILE A 255 -6.18 10.94 -35.53
N ALA A 256 -6.94 10.09 -34.82
CA ALA A 256 -7.75 9.03 -35.43
C ALA A 256 -8.84 9.57 -36.36
N ARG A 257 -9.41 10.76 -36.08
CA ARG A 257 -10.43 11.40 -36.91
C ARG A 257 -9.87 12.09 -38.15
N ALA A 258 -8.55 12.26 -38.24
CA ALA A 258 -7.87 12.98 -39.31
C ALA A 258 -7.31 12.06 -40.41
N GLY A 259 -7.33 10.74 -40.18
CA GLY A 259 -7.07 9.70 -41.18
C GLY A 259 -8.36 9.29 -41.87
#